data_AF-A0A2A5DTN9-F1
#
_entry.id   AF-A0A2A5DTN9-F1
#
_cell.length_a   1.000
_cell.length_b   1.000
_cell.length_c   1.000
_cell.angle_alpha   90.00
_cell.angle_beta   90.00
_cell.angle_gamma   90.00
#
_symmetry.space_group_name_H-M   'P 1'
#
loop_
_entity.id
_entity.type
_entity.pdbx_description
1 polymer ?
#
loop_
_entity_poly.entity_id
_entity_poly.type
_entity_poly.pdbx_seq_one_letter_code
_entity_poly.pdbx_strand_id
1 'polypeptide(L)'
;MAQDGAILLITCSCGQKMKVPSQAMGKTATCVKCGEKMRISVETTNPTQGGVSNQENSSPGDSSSPAPDVDNVVQLLVQHGLVTDQHIEEALLVQTDVLKPLWLLLMEMGCVSTQDFHSLMVKQKGTASIDLAHYNIPTEMTLFLDKELVHQKRIMPVDKLGKLLTLAMVCPMDSQTIQDVEHITGLKVKTMLCSMNDMNQTLKNYVRIDIPVYDDVHTTQLGKELQTQFLNFECILKALKCESLPPYTAIVQRLKAAQHENDRTTVDLMDIIANDPVLSALTLRVANSAAYAFPNAVDTLGMAAALLGTEGLIKIASSTPAIDYTQLKPPFEYQDWILQTQFCGRAVKQIYTTTGNPEGMAAYSAALLHTLGRFTMLHLFPNSYGPSTQSLRGQALFEKELSLYGISHPELGYVIARKWNLPANVADAIRYQRNWQEATKTRDTTAVLSLALQMTDSYIEDKPLALEECSDLLLHLGISQTAIGDMYRETVEQFSGAISPQNNEPRNNTPAVT
;
A
#
# COMPACT_ATOMS: atom_id res chain seq x y z
N MET A 1 -6.75 -1.35 58.78
CA MET A 1 -6.41 -2.78 58.98
C MET A 1 -7.08 -3.60 57.90
N ALA A 2 -6.33 -3.99 56.86
CA ALA A 2 -6.64 -5.11 55.98
C ALA A 2 -5.28 -5.66 55.51
N GLN A 3 -5.01 -6.92 55.82
CA GLN A 3 -3.73 -7.59 55.61
C GLN A 3 -3.55 -7.94 54.12
N ASP A 4 -2.46 -7.48 53.51
CA ASP A 4 -2.01 -7.95 52.19
C ASP A 4 -1.66 -9.45 52.27
N GLY A 5 -2.52 -10.29 51.71
CA GLY A 5 -2.31 -11.73 51.62
C GLY A 5 -1.31 -12.06 50.51
N ALA A 6 -0.18 -12.68 50.85
CA ALA A 6 0.83 -13.14 49.88
C ALA A 6 0.20 -13.98 48.76
N ILE A 7 0.65 -13.82 47.51
CA ILE A 7 0.15 -14.53 46.33
C ILE A 7 1.13 -15.66 45.97
N LEU A 8 0.62 -16.88 45.77
CA LEU A 8 1.38 -18.05 45.34
C LEU A 8 1.17 -18.29 43.84
N LEU A 9 2.21 -18.73 43.14
CA LEU A 9 2.13 -19.19 41.76
C LEU A 9 2.04 -20.72 41.73
N ILE A 10 0.98 -21.27 41.13
CA ILE A 10 0.83 -22.71 40.88
C ILE A 10 0.84 -22.99 39.38
N THR A 11 1.38 -24.13 38.97
CA THR A 11 1.45 -24.53 37.55
C THR A 11 0.61 -25.79 37.34
N CYS A 12 -0.26 -25.76 36.33
CA CYS A 12 -1.06 -26.91 35.92
C CYS A 12 -0.28 -27.86 35.02
N SER A 13 -0.68 -29.14 34.97
CA SER A 13 -0.10 -30.15 34.08
C SER A 13 -0.11 -29.72 32.60
N CYS A 14 -1.09 -28.91 32.17
CA CYS A 14 -1.17 -28.31 30.84
C CYS A 14 -0.22 -27.10 30.63
N GLY A 15 0.62 -26.79 31.61
CA GLY A 15 1.59 -25.68 31.61
C GLY A 15 1.02 -24.32 32.04
N GLN A 16 -0.28 -24.22 32.35
CA GLN A 16 -0.89 -22.94 32.75
C GLN A 16 -0.46 -22.52 34.16
N LYS A 17 0.15 -21.34 34.29
CA LYS A 17 0.48 -20.72 35.58
C LYS A 17 -0.70 -19.90 36.11
N MET A 18 -1.01 -20.02 37.39
CA MET A 18 -2.13 -19.35 38.05
C MET A 18 -1.68 -18.72 39.38
N LYS A 19 -2.24 -17.56 39.70
CA LYS A 19 -2.00 -16.84 40.95
C LYS A 19 -3.11 -17.17 41.93
N VAL A 20 -2.77 -17.69 43.10
CA VAL A 20 -3.75 -18.00 44.17
C VAL A 20 -3.37 -17.30 45.47
N PRO A 21 -4.33 -16.82 46.27
CA PRO A 21 -4.03 -16.25 47.59
C PRO A 21 -3.38 -17.30 48.48
N SER A 22 -2.41 -16.92 49.32
CA SER A 22 -1.76 -17.81 50.30
C SER A 22 -2.75 -18.47 51.25
N GLN A 23 -3.89 -17.83 51.55
CA GLN A 23 -5.00 -18.38 52.33
C GLN A 23 -5.73 -19.57 51.65
N ALA A 24 -5.46 -19.82 50.36
CA ALA A 24 -6.00 -20.97 49.62
C ALA A 24 -5.12 -22.23 49.72
N MET A 25 -4.05 -22.22 50.52
CA MET A 25 -3.24 -23.41 50.79
C MET A 25 -4.10 -24.58 51.29
N GLY A 26 -3.86 -25.77 50.72
CA GLY A 26 -4.61 -26.99 51.04
C GLY A 26 -5.96 -27.14 50.32
N LYS A 27 -6.44 -26.11 49.60
CA LYS A 27 -7.67 -26.17 48.78
C LYS A 27 -7.38 -26.61 47.34
N THR A 28 -8.43 -26.98 46.63
CA THR A 28 -8.39 -27.39 45.22
C THR A 28 -8.66 -26.19 44.30
N ALA A 29 -7.77 -25.93 43.35
CA ALA A 29 -7.93 -24.92 42.31
C ALA A 29 -8.26 -25.59 40.97
N THR A 30 -9.12 -24.98 40.17
CA THR A 30 -9.49 -25.48 38.83
C THR A 30 -8.71 -24.70 37.78
N CYS A 31 -8.07 -25.40 36.85
CA CYS A 31 -7.32 -24.76 35.77
C CYS A 31 -8.25 -24.03 34.81
N VAL A 32 -8.02 -22.73 34.61
CA VAL A 32 -8.79 -21.88 33.68
C VAL A 32 -8.64 -22.27 32.20
N LYS A 33 -7.64 -23.09 31.86
CA LYS A 33 -7.35 -23.49 30.48
C LYS A 33 -7.89 -24.89 30.13
N CYS A 34 -7.74 -25.87 31.02
CA CYS A 34 -8.13 -27.27 30.75
C CYS A 34 -9.20 -27.83 31.70
N GLY A 35 -9.61 -27.08 32.73
CA GLY A 35 -10.62 -27.52 33.70
C GLY A 35 -10.14 -28.53 34.76
N GLU A 36 -8.86 -28.90 34.77
CA GLU A 36 -8.32 -29.86 35.73
C GLU A 36 -8.29 -29.31 37.17
N LYS A 37 -8.70 -30.12 38.16
CA LYS A 37 -8.71 -29.77 39.58
C LYS A 37 -7.41 -30.21 40.25
N MET A 38 -6.69 -29.27 40.86
CA MET A 38 -5.37 -29.50 41.42
C MET A 38 -5.31 -29.03 42.87
N ARG A 39 -4.62 -29.78 43.73
CA ARG A 39 -4.44 -29.39 45.13
C ARG A 39 -3.23 -28.47 45.27
N ILE A 40 -3.38 -27.37 45.99
CA ILE A 40 -2.30 -26.40 46.19
C ILE A 40 -1.34 -26.93 47.27
N SER A 41 -0.16 -27.44 46.86
CA SER A 41 0.94 -27.92 47.71
C SER A 41 2.29 -27.31 47.28
N VAL A 42 3.24 -27.22 48.22
CA VAL A 42 4.57 -26.61 48.01
C VAL A 42 5.53 -27.64 47.42
N GLU A 43 6.17 -27.35 46.30
CA GLU A 43 7.37 -28.06 45.83
C GLU A 43 8.57 -27.10 45.78
N THR A 44 9.61 -27.44 46.54
CA THR A 44 10.93 -26.81 46.52
C THR A 44 11.82 -27.54 45.51
N THR A 45 12.25 -26.88 44.44
CA THR A 45 13.24 -27.43 43.48
C THR A 45 14.66 -26.98 43.84
N ASN A 46 15.59 -27.93 44.03
CA ASN A 46 17.03 -27.71 44.11
C ASN A 46 17.70 -28.21 42.81
N PRO A 47 18.73 -27.54 42.23
CA PRO A 47 19.41 -27.99 41.02
C PRO A 47 20.67 -28.83 41.36
N THR A 48 20.86 -29.96 40.68
CA THR A 48 22.10 -30.76 40.75
C THR A 48 22.89 -30.71 39.45
N GLN A 49 24.20 -30.50 39.63
CA GLN A 49 25.29 -30.54 38.67
C GLN A 49 25.65 -31.96 38.20
N GLY A 50 26.43 -32.03 37.12
CA GLY A 50 27.31 -33.14 36.72
C GLY A 50 27.37 -33.20 35.19
N GLY A 51 28.50 -33.27 34.49
CA GLY A 51 29.91 -33.48 34.83
C GLY A 51 30.64 -33.80 33.52
N VAL A 52 31.92 -33.45 33.47
CA VAL A 52 32.84 -33.34 32.31
C VAL A 52 33.30 -34.70 31.74
N SER A 53 33.63 -34.78 30.43
CA SER A 53 34.87 -35.43 29.94
C SER A 53 35.14 -35.26 28.43
N ASN A 54 36.43 -35.09 28.13
CA ASN A 54 37.13 -34.80 26.87
C ASN A 54 37.15 -35.97 25.87
N GLN A 55 37.37 -35.69 24.57
CA GLN A 55 38.60 -36.04 23.83
C GLN A 55 38.50 -35.71 22.32
N GLU A 56 39.52 -35.01 21.81
CA GLU A 56 39.89 -34.94 20.39
C GLU A 56 40.63 -36.24 20.00
N ASN A 57 40.30 -36.81 18.83
CA ASN A 57 41.31 -37.17 17.82
C ASN A 57 40.68 -37.71 16.51
N SER A 58 41.08 -37.05 15.40
CA SER A 58 41.46 -37.61 14.09
C SER A 58 40.57 -38.65 13.36
N SER A 59 40.05 -38.22 12.20
CA SER A 59 39.62 -39.03 11.05
C SER A 59 40.81 -39.79 10.38
N PRO A 60 40.60 -40.77 9.47
CA PRO A 60 40.14 -40.44 8.10
C PRO A 60 39.25 -41.50 7.41
N GLY A 61 38.45 -41.00 6.46
CA GLY A 61 38.03 -41.77 5.28
C GLY A 61 36.65 -42.41 5.37
N ASP A 62 35.62 -41.68 4.96
CA ASP A 62 34.79 -42.21 3.88
C ASP A 62 34.18 -41.09 3.06
N SER A 63 34.35 -41.22 1.75
CA SER A 63 33.81 -40.35 0.73
C SER A 63 32.32 -40.67 0.55
N SER A 64 31.46 -39.87 1.16
CA SER A 64 30.08 -39.72 0.70
C SER A 64 29.77 -38.23 0.61
N SER A 65 29.57 -37.77 -0.61
CA SER A 65 28.95 -36.49 -0.96
C SER A 65 27.77 -36.21 -0.01
N PRO A 66 27.59 -34.98 0.51
CA PRO A 66 26.43 -34.70 1.34
C PRO A 66 25.17 -34.83 0.48
N ALA A 67 24.25 -35.69 0.91
CA ALA A 67 22.90 -35.73 0.35
C ALA A 67 22.27 -34.32 0.44
N PRO A 68 21.44 -33.92 -0.53
CA PRO A 68 20.74 -32.64 -0.45
C PRO A 68 19.96 -32.57 0.87
N ASP A 69 20.05 -31.43 1.56
CA ASP A 69 19.40 -31.18 2.85
C ASP A 69 17.87 -31.22 2.64
N VAL A 70 17.26 -32.40 2.81
CA VAL A 70 15.84 -32.62 2.54
C VAL A 70 15.02 -31.94 3.63
N ASP A 71 14.22 -30.96 3.23
CA ASP A 71 13.29 -30.20 4.07
C ASP A 71 12.55 -31.09 5.08
N ASN A 72 12.51 -30.66 6.35
CA ASN A 72 11.89 -31.38 7.47
C ASN A 72 10.42 -31.75 7.20
N VAL A 73 9.72 -30.93 6.41
CA VAL A 73 8.34 -31.20 6.00
C VAL A 73 8.25 -32.43 5.10
N VAL A 74 9.19 -32.60 4.17
CA VAL A 74 9.21 -33.73 3.23
C VAL A 74 9.51 -35.02 3.98
N GLN A 75 10.43 -35.00 4.95
CA GLN A 75 10.69 -36.15 5.82
C GLN A 75 9.44 -36.56 6.61
N LEU A 76 8.65 -35.58 7.08
CA LEU A 76 7.39 -35.84 7.79
C LEU A 76 6.35 -36.52 6.87
N LEU A 77 6.29 -36.15 5.60
CA LEU A 77 5.40 -36.78 4.61
C LEU A 77 5.79 -38.25 4.35
N VAL A 78 7.10 -38.54 4.25
CA VAL A 78 7.61 -39.90 4.09
C VAL A 78 7.30 -40.76 5.33
N GLN A 79 7.51 -40.22 6.54
CA GLN A 79 7.21 -40.92 7.80
C GLN A 79 5.74 -41.34 7.92
N HIS A 80 4.82 -40.57 7.33
CA HIS A 80 3.39 -40.86 7.34
C HIS A 80 2.93 -41.64 6.09
N GLY A 81 3.86 -42.07 5.23
CA GLY A 81 3.59 -42.87 4.04
C GLY A 81 2.83 -42.12 2.93
N LEU A 82 2.84 -40.79 2.95
CA LEU A 82 2.18 -39.96 1.93
C LEU A 82 3.04 -39.80 0.67
N VAL A 83 4.36 -39.95 0.80
CA VAL A 83 5.33 -39.75 -0.28
C VAL A 83 6.40 -40.84 -0.20
N THR A 84 6.91 -41.28 -1.34
CA THR A 84 8.01 -42.24 -1.47
C THR A 84 9.29 -41.52 -1.91
N ASP A 85 10.45 -42.12 -1.71
CA ASP A 85 11.73 -41.56 -2.16
C ASP A 85 11.74 -41.33 -3.69
N GLN A 86 11.07 -42.20 -4.46
CA GLN A 86 10.91 -42.02 -5.89
C GLN A 86 10.14 -40.73 -6.24
N HIS A 87 9.07 -40.41 -5.52
CA HIS A 87 8.34 -39.15 -5.74
C HIS A 87 9.21 -37.92 -5.42
N ILE A 88 10.13 -38.03 -4.45
CA ILE A 88 11.07 -36.95 -4.11
C ILE A 88 12.08 -36.74 -5.24
N GLU A 89 12.66 -37.83 -5.76
CA GLU A 89 13.58 -37.76 -6.91
C GLU A 89 12.91 -37.13 -8.13
N GLU A 90 11.67 -37.55 -8.45
CA GLU A 90 10.90 -36.97 -9.54
C GLU A 90 10.61 -35.47 -9.33
N ALA A 91 10.28 -35.06 -8.11
CA ALA A 91 10.05 -33.65 -7.79
C ALA A 91 11.34 -32.81 -7.88
N LEU A 92 12.48 -33.33 -7.40
CA LEU A 92 13.78 -32.66 -7.50
C LEU A 92 14.24 -32.47 -8.97
N LEU A 93 13.90 -33.40 -9.87
CA LEU A 93 14.19 -33.27 -11.30
C LEU A 93 13.38 -32.15 -11.97
N VAL A 94 12.17 -31.87 -11.47
CA VAL A 94 11.25 -30.86 -12.02
C VAL A 94 11.43 -29.51 -11.33
N GLN A 95 12.16 -29.43 -10.22
CA GLN A 95 12.37 -28.20 -9.47
C GLN A 95 13.22 -27.20 -10.27
N THR A 96 12.56 -26.39 -11.08
CA THR A 96 13.17 -25.30 -11.85
C THR A 96 13.23 -23.98 -11.08
N ASP A 97 12.45 -23.86 -10.01
CA ASP A 97 12.27 -22.64 -9.23
C ASP A 97 12.78 -22.84 -7.80
N VAL A 98 13.78 -22.03 -7.42
CA VAL A 98 14.45 -22.09 -6.12
C VAL A 98 13.54 -21.56 -5.00
N LEU A 99 12.57 -20.69 -5.32
CA LEU A 99 11.71 -20.07 -4.31
C LEU A 99 10.54 -20.96 -3.89
N LYS A 100 10.22 -21.99 -4.68
CA LYS A 100 9.09 -22.89 -4.42
C LYS A 100 9.50 -24.05 -3.52
N PRO A 101 8.82 -24.27 -2.37
CA PRO A 101 9.11 -25.39 -1.50
C PRO A 101 8.82 -26.76 -2.14
N LEU A 102 9.64 -27.76 -1.81
CA LEU A 102 9.53 -29.10 -2.37
C LEU A 102 8.22 -29.81 -2.01
N TRP A 103 7.72 -29.59 -0.78
CA TRP A 103 6.42 -30.13 -0.35
C TRP A 103 5.26 -29.63 -1.23
N LEU A 104 5.33 -28.39 -1.71
CA LEU A 104 4.31 -27.81 -2.57
C LEU A 104 4.37 -28.40 -3.97
N LEU A 105 5.57 -28.67 -4.49
CA LEU A 105 5.75 -29.33 -5.77
C LEU A 105 5.18 -30.75 -5.75
N LEU A 106 5.44 -31.51 -4.67
CA LEU A 106 4.87 -32.85 -4.47
C LEU A 106 3.33 -32.85 -4.46
N MET A 107 2.71 -31.82 -3.88
CA MET A 107 1.26 -31.65 -3.92
C MET A 107 0.74 -31.33 -5.33
N GLU A 108 1.43 -30.45 -6.07
CA GLU A 108 1.03 -30.08 -7.43
C GLU A 108 1.20 -31.22 -8.44
N MET A 109 2.19 -32.10 -8.22
CA MET A 109 2.35 -33.35 -8.98
C MET A 109 1.28 -34.41 -8.65
N GLY A 110 0.45 -34.16 -7.62
CA GLY A 110 -0.61 -35.08 -7.20
C GLY A 110 -0.11 -36.22 -6.30
N CYS A 111 1.15 -36.19 -5.84
CA CYS A 111 1.70 -37.21 -4.94
C CYS A 111 1.04 -37.17 -3.56
N VAL A 112 0.59 -35.98 -3.12
CA VAL A 112 -0.12 -35.78 -1.84
C VAL A 112 -1.39 -34.99 -2.06
N SER A 113 -2.52 -35.49 -1.54
CA SER A 113 -3.78 -34.77 -1.62
C SER A 113 -3.79 -33.56 -0.67
N THR A 114 -4.54 -32.51 -1.03
CA THR A 114 -4.70 -31.32 -0.18
C THR A 114 -5.33 -31.64 1.17
N GLN A 115 -6.21 -32.65 1.23
CA GLN A 115 -6.90 -33.09 2.44
C GLN A 115 -5.95 -33.85 3.38
N ASP A 116 -5.13 -34.76 2.84
CA ASP A 116 -4.17 -35.52 3.64
C ASP A 116 -3.08 -34.60 4.20
N PHE A 117 -2.58 -33.68 3.37
CA PHE A 117 -1.61 -32.68 3.80
C PHE A 117 -2.15 -31.79 4.92
N HIS A 118 -3.34 -31.22 4.74
CA HIS A 118 -3.97 -30.38 5.76
C HIS A 118 -4.23 -31.17 7.06
N SER A 119 -4.71 -32.41 6.96
CA SER A 119 -4.96 -33.28 8.11
C SER A 119 -3.67 -33.60 8.88
N LEU A 120 -2.54 -33.71 8.18
CA LEU A 120 -1.22 -33.89 8.80
C LEU A 120 -0.76 -32.62 9.53
N MET A 121 -0.96 -31.44 8.94
CA MET A 121 -0.56 -30.16 9.53
C MET A 121 -1.35 -29.83 10.80
N VAL A 122 -2.66 -30.09 10.82
CA VAL A 122 -3.53 -29.88 12.00
C VAL A 122 -3.09 -30.72 13.19
N LYS A 123 -2.57 -31.92 12.96
CA LYS A 123 -2.10 -32.82 14.04
C LYS A 123 -0.80 -32.35 14.69
N GLN A 124 -0.08 -31.40 14.09
CA GLN A 124 1.16 -30.87 14.66
C GLN A 124 0.88 -29.97 15.86
N LYS A 125 1.74 -30.05 16.88
CA LYS A 125 1.58 -29.27 18.11
C LYS A 125 1.82 -27.79 17.85
N GLY A 126 0.90 -26.95 18.30
CA GLY A 126 1.04 -25.49 18.22
C GLY A 126 0.45 -24.86 16.96
N THR A 127 -0.16 -25.66 16.08
CA THR A 127 -0.81 -25.19 14.85
C THR A 127 -2.15 -24.50 15.16
N ALA A 128 -2.17 -23.16 15.17
CA ALA A 128 -3.41 -22.40 15.14
C ALA A 128 -3.93 -22.31 13.70
N SER A 129 -5.23 -22.43 13.46
CA SER A 129 -5.82 -22.33 12.12
C SER A 129 -6.56 -21.01 11.90
N ILE A 130 -6.58 -20.53 10.67
CA ILE A 130 -7.33 -19.36 10.20
C ILE A 130 -8.11 -19.70 8.93
N ASP A 131 -9.35 -19.23 8.86
CA ASP A 131 -10.15 -19.21 7.63
C ASP A 131 -9.97 -17.85 6.95
N LEU A 132 -9.26 -17.82 5.83
CA LEU A 132 -8.98 -16.57 5.10
C LEU A 132 -10.19 -16.06 4.33
N ALA A 133 -11.18 -16.90 4.01
CA ALA A 133 -12.35 -16.48 3.24
C ALA A 133 -13.20 -15.44 3.99
N HIS A 134 -13.20 -15.52 5.32
CA HIS A 134 -13.96 -14.63 6.20
C HIS A 134 -13.07 -13.66 7.00
N TYR A 135 -11.76 -13.69 6.77
CA TYR A 135 -10.83 -12.83 7.48
C TYR A 135 -10.55 -11.56 6.66
N ASN A 136 -10.83 -10.40 7.25
CA ASN A 136 -10.51 -9.12 6.62
C ASN A 136 -9.02 -8.82 6.78
N ILE A 137 -8.22 -9.14 5.77
CA ILE A 137 -6.79 -8.86 5.74
C ILE A 137 -6.60 -7.36 5.44
N PRO A 138 -5.97 -6.58 6.33
CA PRO A 138 -5.67 -5.19 6.05
C PRO A 138 -4.77 -5.06 4.81
N THR A 139 -5.10 -4.16 3.89
CA THR A 139 -4.34 -3.90 2.65
C THR A 139 -2.85 -3.62 2.92
N GLU A 140 -2.54 -3.03 4.09
CA GLU A 140 -1.17 -2.80 4.56
C GLU A 140 -0.32 -4.05 4.71
N MET A 141 -0.94 -5.23 4.84
CA MET A 141 -0.21 -6.48 4.90
C MET A 141 0.52 -6.79 3.59
N THR A 142 0.00 -6.31 2.45
CA THR A 142 0.61 -6.51 1.11
C THR A 142 1.93 -5.77 0.93
N LEU A 143 2.28 -4.87 1.85
CA LEU A 143 3.55 -4.13 1.82
C LEU A 143 4.73 -4.95 2.33
N PHE A 144 4.48 -5.95 3.19
CA PHE A 144 5.56 -6.69 3.86
C PHE A 144 6.25 -7.68 2.93
N LEU A 145 5.52 -8.24 1.97
CA LEU A 145 6.00 -9.32 1.12
C LEU A 145 5.67 -9.04 -0.33
N ASP A 146 6.58 -9.42 -1.21
CA ASP A 146 6.41 -9.31 -2.64
C ASP A 146 5.46 -10.37 -3.19
N LYS A 147 4.88 -10.07 -4.36
CA LYS A 147 3.89 -10.96 -5.00
C LYS A 147 4.52 -12.31 -5.36
N GLU A 148 5.75 -12.32 -5.83
CA GLU A 148 6.42 -13.55 -6.25
C GLU A 148 6.60 -14.50 -5.07
N LEU A 149 7.19 -14.02 -3.96
CA LEU A 149 7.35 -14.79 -2.73
C LEU A 149 6.01 -15.30 -2.16
N VAL A 150 5.01 -14.41 -2.05
CA VAL A 150 3.66 -14.73 -1.54
C VAL A 150 3.01 -15.84 -2.35
N HIS A 151 3.13 -15.79 -3.68
CA HIS A 151 2.61 -16.82 -4.55
C HIS A 151 3.43 -18.10 -4.47
N GLN A 152 4.74 -18.08 -4.71
CA GLN A 152 5.58 -19.29 -4.78
C GLN A 152 5.60 -20.07 -3.47
N LYS A 153 5.58 -19.37 -2.33
CA LYS A 153 5.60 -20.00 -0.99
C LYS A 153 4.23 -20.24 -0.39
N ARG A 154 3.15 -19.78 -1.03
CA ARG A 154 1.75 -19.92 -0.58
C ARG A 154 1.56 -19.42 0.87
N ILE A 155 2.02 -18.19 1.09
CA ILE A 155 1.97 -17.50 2.38
C ILE A 155 1.19 -16.20 2.25
N MET A 156 0.59 -15.73 3.34
CA MET A 156 -0.18 -14.50 3.36
C MET A 156 0.01 -13.77 4.69
N PRO A 157 0.58 -12.55 4.71
CA PRO A 157 0.60 -11.75 5.92
C PRO A 157 -0.84 -11.34 6.26
N VAL A 158 -1.29 -11.63 7.48
CA VAL A 158 -2.70 -11.41 7.89
C VAL A 158 -2.87 -10.32 8.93
N ASP A 159 -1.89 -10.12 9.81
CA ASP A 159 -1.95 -9.10 10.85
C ASP A 159 -0.55 -8.73 11.36
N LYS A 160 -0.40 -7.53 11.93
CA LYS A 160 0.83 -7.08 12.58
C LYS A 160 0.52 -6.43 13.93
N LEU A 161 1.13 -6.96 14.99
CA LEU A 161 1.07 -6.42 16.34
C LEU A 161 2.48 -6.06 16.82
N GLY A 162 2.84 -4.78 16.70
CA GLY A 162 4.16 -4.29 17.09
C GLY A 162 5.27 -4.91 16.23
N LYS A 163 6.12 -5.75 16.85
CA LYS A 163 7.20 -6.49 16.17
C LYS A 163 6.80 -7.91 15.75
N LEU A 164 5.55 -8.30 15.97
CA LEU A 164 5.04 -9.63 15.63
C LEU A 164 4.19 -9.53 14.35
N LEU A 165 4.60 -10.25 13.30
CA LEU A 165 3.83 -10.45 12.07
C LEU A 165 3.12 -11.79 12.15
N THR A 166 1.81 -11.80 11.98
CA THR A 166 1.03 -13.02 11.84
C THR A 166 0.98 -13.40 10.36
N LEU A 167 1.44 -14.61 10.04
CA LEU A 167 1.56 -15.13 8.69
C LEU A 167 0.67 -16.35 8.53
N ALA A 168 -0.34 -16.28 7.68
CA ALA A 168 -1.10 -17.45 7.27
C ALA A 168 -0.30 -18.26 6.25
N MET A 169 -0.21 -19.57 6.45
CA MET A 169 0.57 -20.48 5.62
C MET A 169 -0.20 -21.78 5.41
N VAL A 170 0.02 -22.43 4.26
CA VAL A 170 -0.47 -23.80 4.04
C VAL A 170 0.39 -24.80 4.81
N CYS A 171 1.69 -24.52 4.97
CA CYS A 171 2.63 -25.33 5.75
C CYS A 171 3.29 -24.49 6.88
N PRO A 172 2.73 -24.46 8.09
CA PRO A 172 3.31 -23.72 9.23
C PRO A 172 4.64 -24.27 9.75
N MET A 173 5.06 -25.44 9.25
CA MET A 173 6.32 -26.09 9.62
C MET A 173 7.46 -25.80 8.66
N ASP A 174 7.21 -25.04 7.60
CA ASP A 174 8.22 -24.60 6.65
C ASP A 174 9.11 -23.53 7.32
N SER A 175 10.12 -24.00 8.05
CA SER A 175 11.01 -23.16 8.84
C SER A 175 11.84 -22.22 7.97
N GLN A 176 12.17 -22.64 6.75
CA GLN A 176 12.93 -21.81 5.82
C GLN A 176 12.11 -20.60 5.39
N THR A 177 10.87 -20.82 4.97
CA THR A 177 9.95 -19.73 4.61
C THR A 177 9.72 -18.76 5.76
N ILE A 178 9.57 -19.27 6.99
CA ILE A 178 9.43 -18.42 8.18
C ILE A 178 10.68 -17.56 8.38
N GLN A 179 11.87 -18.14 8.32
CA GLN A 179 13.13 -17.42 8.48
C GLN A 179 13.35 -16.37 7.39
N ASP A 180 13.03 -16.70 6.15
CA ASP A 180 13.14 -15.76 5.03
C ASP A 180 12.21 -14.55 5.24
N VAL A 181 10.97 -14.78 5.67
CA VAL A 181 10.02 -13.70 6.01
C VAL A 181 10.51 -12.88 7.19
N GLU A 182 11.04 -13.51 8.25
CA GLU A 182 11.63 -12.78 9.38
C GLU A 182 12.81 -11.91 8.95
N HIS A 183 13.66 -12.43 8.05
CA HIS A 183 14.81 -11.71 7.53
C HIS A 183 14.41 -10.52 6.65
N ILE A 184 13.49 -10.75 5.72
CA ILE A 184 12.97 -9.72 4.80
C ILE A 184 12.26 -8.61 5.57
N THR A 185 11.40 -8.97 6.52
CA THR A 185 10.54 -7.99 7.22
C THR A 185 11.18 -7.38 8.46
N GLY A 186 12.21 -8.02 9.02
CA GLY A 186 12.76 -7.70 10.34
C GLY A 186 11.77 -7.93 11.50
N LEU A 187 10.63 -8.59 11.25
CA LEU A 187 9.60 -8.87 12.23
C LEU A 187 9.71 -10.32 12.72
N LYS A 188 9.30 -10.57 13.96
CA LYS A 188 9.10 -11.94 14.46
C LYS A 188 7.84 -12.51 13.85
N VAL A 189 7.89 -13.71 13.30
CA VAL A 189 6.75 -14.31 12.60
C VAL A 189 6.03 -15.30 13.51
N LYS A 190 4.71 -15.18 13.56
CA LYS A 190 3.80 -16.17 14.15
C LYS A 190 2.96 -16.76 13.03
N THR A 191 3.00 -18.08 12.87
CA THR A 191 2.29 -18.74 11.79
C THR A 191 0.87 -19.17 12.18
N MET A 192 -0.03 -19.19 11.20
CA MET A 192 -1.35 -19.80 11.30
C MET A 192 -1.61 -20.66 10.06
N LEU A 193 -2.14 -21.87 10.25
CA LEU A 193 -2.52 -22.78 9.18
C LEU A 193 -3.77 -22.27 8.47
N CYS A 194 -3.75 -22.27 7.14
CA CYS A 194 -4.94 -22.05 6.31
C CYS A 194 -5.10 -23.19 5.30
N SER A 195 -6.30 -23.33 4.72
CA SER A 195 -6.52 -24.32 3.67
C SER A 195 -5.90 -23.86 2.34
N MET A 196 -5.50 -24.82 1.51
CA MET A 196 -4.97 -24.53 0.17
C MET A 196 -6.01 -23.80 -0.70
N ASN A 197 -7.30 -24.09 -0.53
CA ASN A 197 -8.36 -23.42 -1.27
C ASN A 197 -8.46 -21.94 -0.88
N ASP A 198 -8.48 -21.63 0.42
CA ASP A 198 -8.61 -20.24 0.88
C ASP A 198 -7.37 -19.43 0.50
N MET A 199 -6.19 -20.04 0.59
CA MET A 199 -4.94 -19.43 0.13
C MET A 199 -5.01 -19.10 -1.37
N ASN A 200 -5.40 -20.05 -2.21
CA ASN A 200 -5.50 -19.82 -3.66
C ASN A 200 -6.52 -18.73 -4.02
N GLN A 201 -7.65 -18.67 -3.32
CA GLN A 201 -8.65 -17.61 -3.54
C GLN A 201 -8.12 -16.24 -3.11
N THR A 202 -7.46 -16.18 -1.95
CA THR A 202 -6.88 -14.93 -1.42
C THR A 202 -5.77 -14.41 -2.35
N LEU A 203 -4.92 -15.31 -2.85
CA LEU A 203 -3.82 -14.97 -3.77
C LEU A 203 -4.30 -14.40 -5.12
N LYS A 204 -5.49 -14.78 -5.61
CA LYS A 204 -6.05 -14.19 -6.85
C LYS A 204 -6.27 -12.68 -6.73
N ASN A 205 -6.63 -12.22 -5.54
CA ASN A 205 -6.89 -10.81 -5.25
C ASN A 205 -5.66 -10.10 -4.68
N TYR A 206 -4.50 -10.77 -4.60
CA TYR A 206 -3.29 -10.18 -4.08
C TYR A 206 -2.73 -9.14 -5.05
N VAL A 207 -2.85 -7.88 -4.66
CA VAL A 207 -2.23 -6.74 -5.32
C VAL A 207 -1.17 -6.22 -4.37
N ARG A 208 0.10 -6.42 -4.72
CA ARG A 208 1.20 -5.76 -4.01
C ARG A 208 1.11 -4.26 -4.27
N ILE A 209 1.16 -3.49 -3.21
CA ILE A 209 1.49 -2.06 -3.30
C ILE A 209 3.01 -1.98 -3.27
N ASP A 210 3.63 -1.75 -4.43
CA ASP A 210 5.07 -1.56 -4.53
C ASP A 210 5.47 -0.23 -3.87
N ILE A 211 6.39 -0.27 -2.93
CA ILE A 211 7.13 0.91 -2.45
C ILE A 211 8.50 0.83 -3.15
N PRO A 212 8.92 1.83 -3.92
CA PRO A 212 10.25 1.83 -4.51
C PRO A 212 11.29 2.01 -3.42
N VAL A 213 12.33 1.19 -3.53
CA VAL A 213 13.61 1.46 -2.90
C VAL A 213 14.31 2.43 -3.84
N TYR A 214 14.48 3.69 -3.43
CA TYR A 214 15.25 4.65 -4.20
C TYR A 214 16.74 4.26 -4.11
N ASP A 215 17.27 3.66 -5.17
CA ASP A 215 18.71 3.39 -5.30
C ASP A 215 19.52 4.65 -5.65
N ASP A 216 18.85 5.72 -6.11
CA ASP A 216 19.46 6.92 -6.69
C ASP A 216 19.65 8.10 -5.72
N VAL A 217 19.85 7.84 -4.42
CA VAL A 217 20.44 8.87 -3.54
C VAL A 217 21.95 8.86 -3.75
N HIS A 218 22.41 9.48 -4.83
CA HIS A 218 23.82 9.76 -4.99
C HIS A 218 24.33 10.59 -3.80
N THR A 219 25.26 9.97 -3.05
CA THR A 219 26.31 10.63 -2.25
C THR A 219 25.87 11.52 -1.10
N THR A 220 25.32 10.94 -0.04
CA THR A 220 25.76 11.29 1.32
C THR A 220 25.80 10.04 2.18
N GLN A 221 26.75 9.99 3.11
CA GLN A 221 26.93 8.90 4.08
C GLN A 221 25.65 8.63 4.89
N LEU A 222 24.74 9.62 4.95
CA LEU A 222 23.40 9.54 5.51
C LEU A 222 22.45 8.62 4.71
N GLY A 223 22.56 8.56 3.38
CA GLY A 223 21.73 7.70 2.52
C GLY A 223 21.97 6.20 2.72
N LYS A 224 23.20 5.81 3.09
CA LYS A 224 23.55 4.41 3.41
C LYS A 224 23.05 3.98 4.79
N GLU A 225 22.96 4.92 5.74
CA GLU A 225 22.33 4.65 7.05
C GLU A 225 20.80 4.56 6.92
N LEU A 226 20.20 5.37 6.04
CA LEU A 226 18.77 5.36 5.73
C LEU A 226 18.31 4.10 4.95
N GLN A 227 19.19 3.47 4.16
CA GLN A 227 18.90 2.23 3.42
C GLN A 227 18.76 0.99 4.32
N THR A 228 19.26 1.00 5.57
CA THR A 228 19.36 -0.22 6.39
C THR A 228 18.45 -0.25 7.62
N GLN A 229 17.66 0.80 7.91
CA GLN A 229 16.69 0.78 9.00
C GLN A 229 15.47 1.63 8.67
N PHE A 230 14.33 0.97 8.41
CA PHE A 230 12.99 1.49 8.68
C PHE A 230 12.80 3.00 8.45
N LEU A 231 12.87 3.48 7.21
CA LEU A 231 12.26 4.76 6.86
C LEU A 231 10.74 4.60 6.84
N ASN A 232 10.20 4.63 8.06
CA ASN A 232 8.80 4.68 8.50
C ASN A 232 7.74 4.29 7.45
N PHE A 233 7.44 2.99 7.40
CA PHE A 233 6.12 2.49 6.98
C PHE A 233 4.96 3.23 7.66
N GLU A 234 5.18 3.94 8.78
CA GLU A 234 4.15 4.69 9.49
C GLU A 234 3.31 5.62 8.59
N CYS A 235 3.94 6.38 7.67
CA CYS A 235 3.21 7.25 6.75
C CYS A 235 2.30 6.43 5.83
N ILE A 236 2.84 5.36 5.26
CA ILE A 236 2.14 4.45 4.36
C ILE A 236 1.00 3.73 5.08
N LEU A 237 1.24 3.21 6.29
CA LEU A 237 0.23 2.56 7.13
C LEU A 237 -0.89 3.54 7.50
N LYS A 238 -0.55 4.79 7.85
CA LYS A 238 -1.54 5.84 8.09
C LYS A 238 -2.37 6.14 6.84
N ALA A 239 -1.74 6.24 5.67
CA ALA A 239 -2.43 6.40 4.38
C ALA A 239 -3.33 5.20 4.06
N LEU A 240 -2.88 3.97 4.32
CA LEU A 240 -3.68 2.76 4.16
C LEU A 240 -4.81 2.62 5.17
N LYS A 241 -4.83 3.41 6.24
CA LYS A 241 -5.98 3.58 7.15
C LYS A 241 -6.88 4.76 6.80
N CYS A 242 -6.45 5.67 5.92
CA CYS A 242 -7.25 6.82 5.47
C CYS A 242 -8.38 6.41 4.53
N GLU A 243 -9.61 6.33 5.02
CA GLU A 243 -10.78 5.94 4.20
C GLU A 243 -11.21 7.01 3.21
N SER A 244 -10.99 8.28 3.53
CA SER A 244 -11.35 9.42 2.67
C SER A 244 -10.45 10.60 2.93
N LEU A 245 -10.16 11.36 1.87
CA LEU A 245 -9.57 12.69 1.99
C LEU A 245 -10.69 13.74 1.93
N PRO A 246 -10.57 14.83 2.68
CA PRO A 246 -11.58 15.89 2.67
C PRO A 246 -11.44 16.76 1.42
N PRO A 247 -12.47 16.94 0.57
CA PRO A 247 -12.42 17.89 -0.53
C PRO A 247 -12.49 19.34 -0.04
N TYR A 248 -12.17 20.29 -0.91
CA TYR A 248 -12.26 21.71 -0.57
C TYR A 248 -13.72 22.18 -0.43
N THR A 249 -14.04 22.80 0.70
CA THR A 249 -15.40 23.22 1.06
C THR A 249 -16.06 24.11 0.01
N ALA A 250 -15.33 25.06 -0.58
CA ALA A 250 -15.91 25.97 -1.57
C ALA A 250 -16.36 25.23 -2.85
N ILE A 251 -15.61 24.21 -3.28
CA ILE A 251 -15.98 23.41 -4.45
C ILE A 251 -17.18 22.52 -4.14
N VAL A 252 -17.23 21.91 -2.95
CA VAL A 252 -18.41 21.14 -2.51
C VAL A 252 -19.66 22.01 -2.45
N GLN A 253 -19.56 23.23 -1.93
CA GLN A 253 -20.68 24.18 -1.90
C GLN A 253 -21.14 24.57 -3.30
N ARG A 254 -20.20 24.89 -4.19
CA ARG A 254 -20.50 25.22 -5.59
C ARG A 254 -21.19 24.05 -6.31
N LEU A 255 -20.71 22.83 -6.09
CA LEU A 255 -21.29 21.63 -6.67
C LEU A 255 -22.71 21.36 -6.15
N LYS A 256 -22.96 21.54 -4.85
CA LYS A 256 -24.30 21.43 -4.25
C LYS A 256 -25.26 22.51 -4.75
N ALA A 257 -24.79 23.75 -4.90
CA ALA A 257 -25.60 24.83 -5.44
C ALA A 257 -26.05 24.54 -6.89
N ALA A 258 -25.15 23.98 -7.70
CA ALA A 258 -25.44 23.60 -9.08
C ALA A 258 -26.53 22.52 -9.21
N GLN A 259 -26.83 21.75 -8.15
CA GLN A 259 -27.92 20.77 -8.15
C GLN A 259 -29.31 21.41 -8.32
N HIS A 260 -29.50 22.63 -7.84
CA HIS A 260 -30.79 23.31 -7.85
C HIS A 260 -31.03 24.12 -9.14
N GLU A 261 -30.08 24.12 -10.07
CA GLU A 261 -30.18 24.81 -11.36
C GLU A 261 -30.80 23.87 -12.41
N ASN A 262 -31.98 24.23 -12.94
CA ASN A 262 -32.80 23.37 -13.81
C ASN A 262 -32.17 22.96 -15.16
N ASP A 263 -31.03 23.54 -15.57
CA ASP A 263 -30.42 23.36 -16.89
C ASP A 263 -28.98 22.78 -16.85
N ARG A 264 -28.49 22.35 -15.67
CA ARG A 264 -27.12 21.87 -15.54
C ARG A 264 -26.96 20.42 -16.01
N THR A 265 -25.99 20.21 -16.88
CA THR A 265 -25.62 18.90 -17.40
C THR A 265 -24.58 18.21 -16.49
N THR A 266 -24.40 16.91 -16.66
CA THR A 266 -23.29 16.16 -16.01
C THR A 266 -21.92 16.74 -16.37
N VAL A 267 -21.79 17.35 -17.55
CA VAL A 267 -20.56 18.02 -18.00
C VAL A 267 -20.27 19.27 -17.16
N ASP A 268 -21.29 20.08 -16.85
CA ASP A 268 -21.13 21.25 -15.99
C ASP A 268 -20.64 20.88 -14.58
N LEU A 269 -21.17 19.78 -14.01
CA LEU A 269 -20.75 19.30 -12.71
C LEU A 269 -19.33 18.73 -12.75
N MET A 270 -18.96 18.07 -13.85
CA MET A 270 -17.62 17.56 -14.06
C MET A 270 -16.57 18.69 -14.11
N ASP A 271 -16.89 19.82 -14.76
CA ASP A 271 -16.02 20.99 -14.74
C ASP A 271 -15.81 21.55 -13.32
N ILE A 272 -16.85 21.53 -12.47
CA ILE A 272 -16.71 21.93 -11.06
C ILE A 272 -15.80 20.95 -10.30
N ILE A 273 -16.00 19.65 -10.49
CA ILE A 273 -15.24 18.58 -9.82
C ILE A 273 -13.76 18.59 -10.23
N ALA A 274 -13.47 18.83 -11.51
CA ALA A 274 -12.10 18.88 -12.03
C ALA A 274 -11.25 19.99 -11.39
N ASN A 275 -11.86 20.96 -10.70
CA ASN A 275 -11.14 21.99 -9.95
C ASN A 275 -10.70 21.54 -8.55
N ASP A 276 -11.05 20.32 -8.12
CA ASP A 276 -10.65 19.73 -6.84
C ASP A 276 -10.05 18.32 -7.05
N PRO A 277 -8.75 18.13 -6.78
CA PRO A 277 -8.06 16.85 -6.93
C PRO A 277 -8.68 15.72 -6.11
N VAL A 278 -9.17 16.04 -4.91
CA VAL A 278 -9.76 15.06 -4.01
C VAL A 278 -11.12 14.59 -4.53
N LEU A 279 -12.02 15.49 -4.95
CA LEU A 279 -13.30 15.11 -5.57
C LEU A 279 -13.08 14.35 -6.88
N SER A 280 -12.10 14.74 -7.68
CA SER A 280 -11.74 14.01 -8.91
C SER A 280 -11.33 12.57 -8.60
N ALA A 281 -10.48 12.38 -7.59
CA ALA A 281 -10.06 11.05 -7.12
C ALA A 281 -11.21 10.23 -6.53
N LEU A 282 -12.07 10.85 -5.71
CA LEU A 282 -13.25 10.18 -5.13
C LEU A 282 -14.25 9.76 -6.21
N THR A 283 -14.41 10.57 -7.26
CA THR A 283 -15.26 10.26 -8.42
C THR A 283 -14.77 9.01 -9.15
N LEU A 284 -13.48 8.95 -9.50
CA LEU A 284 -12.87 7.77 -10.10
C LEU A 284 -12.93 6.54 -9.18
N ARG A 285 -12.68 6.72 -7.88
CA ARG A 285 -12.76 5.64 -6.88
C ARG A 285 -14.13 4.99 -6.84
N VAL A 286 -15.19 5.80 -6.78
CA VAL A 286 -16.56 5.28 -6.69
C VAL A 286 -16.95 4.59 -7.99
N ALA A 287 -16.59 5.15 -9.14
CA ALA A 287 -16.82 4.53 -10.45
C ALA A 287 -16.12 3.16 -10.60
N ASN A 288 -14.95 2.98 -9.97
CA ASN A 288 -14.19 1.72 -9.97
C ASN A 288 -14.51 0.79 -8.78
N SER A 289 -15.54 1.09 -8.01
CA SER A 289 -15.96 0.22 -6.90
C SER A 289 -16.72 -1.01 -7.41
N ALA A 290 -16.69 -2.09 -6.62
CA ALA A 290 -17.39 -3.33 -6.95
C ALA A 290 -18.90 -3.16 -7.21
N ALA A 291 -19.52 -2.08 -6.68
CA ALA A 291 -20.93 -1.78 -6.87
C ALA A 291 -21.32 -1.51 -8.33
N TYR A 292 -20.39 -1.01 -9.16
CA TYR A 292 -20.66 -0.69 -10.56
C TYR A 292 -20.21 -1.80 -11.54
N ALA A 293 -19.37 -2.74 -11.09
CA ALA A 293 -18.99 -3.97 -11.79
C ALA A 293 -18.66 -3.80 -13.29
N PHE A 294 -17.94 -2.74 -13.65
CA PHE A 294 -17.59 -2.47 -15.04
C PHE A 294 -16.51 -3.45 -15.53
N PRO A 295 -16.59 -4.00 -16.76
CA PRO A 295 -15.64 -5.02 -17.23
C PRO A 295 -14.19 -4.52 -17.33
N ASN A 296 -14.02 -3.23 -17.63
CA ASN A 296 -12.73 -2.55 -17.72
C ASN A 296 -12.63 -1.47 -16.63
N ALA A 297 -11.40 -1.15 -16.21
CA ALA A 297 -11.19 -0.08 -15.24
C ALA A 297 -11.53 1.30 -15.86
N VAL A 298 -12.22 2.17 -15.11
CA VAL A 298 -12.63 3.51 -15.54
C VAL A 298 -11.52 4.51 -15.24
N ASP A 299 -10.79 4.95 -16.25
CA ASP A 299 -9.61 5.83 -16.13
C ASP A 299 -9.86 7.28 -16.48
N THR A 300 -10.97 7.61 -17.15
CA THR A 300 -11.31 8.99 -17.48
C THR A 300 -12.34 9.57 -16.51
N LEU A 301 -12.10 10.82 -16.06
CA LEU A 301 -13.05 11.53 -15.20
C LEU A 301 -14.41 11.73 -15.89
N GLY A 302 -14.41 11.94 -17.22
CA GLY A 302 -15.63 12.08 -18.01
C GLY A 302 -16.48 10.80 -18.02
N MET A 303 -15.87 9.63 -18.21
CA MET A 303 -16.58 8.34 -18.15
C MET A 303 -17.09 8.05 -16.73
N ALA A 304 -16.29 8.36 -15.70
CA ALA A 304 -16.72 8.24 -14.31
C ALA A 304 -17.94 9.13 -14.03
N ALA A 305 -17.91 10.39 -14.46
CA ALA A 305 -19.03 11.31 -14.30
C ALA A 305 -20.30 10.83 -15.04
N ALA A 306 -20.15 10.33 -16.28
CA ALA A 306 -21.26 9.79 -17.06
C ALA A 306 -21.88 8.54 -16.39
N LEU A 307 -21.05 7.65 -15.84
CA LEU A 307 -21.50 6.44 -15.14
C LEU A 307 -22.25 6.76 -13.84
N LEU A 308 -21.75 7.71 -13.07
CA LEU A 308 -22.31 8.08 -11.77
C LEU A 308 -23.55 8.97 -11.90
N GLY A 309 -23.63 9.75 -12.97
CA GLY A 309 -24.67 10.76 -13.18
C GLY A 309 -24.61 11.89 -12.15
N THR A 310 -25.50 12.87 -12.30
CA THR A 310 -25.55 14.05 -11.41
C THR A 310 -25.77 13.67 -9.95
N GLU A 311 -26.74 12.78 -9.66
CA GLU A 311 -27.03 12.34 -8.29
C GLU A 311 -25.83 11.66 -7.62
N GLY A 312 -25.09 10.81 -8.34
CA GLY A 312 -23.90 10.14 -7.83
C GLY A 312 -22.80 11.14 -7.47
N LEU A 313 -22.54 12.12 -8.33
CA LEU A 313 -21.55 13.17 -8.10
C LEU A 313 -21.89 14.03 -6.87
N ILE A 314 -23.15 14.46 -6.74
CA ILE A 314 -23.61 15.21 -5.56
C ILE A 314 -23.49 14.37 -4.29
N LYS A 315 -23.83 13.07 -4.35
CA LYS A 315 -23.74 12.17 -3.21
C LYS A 315 -22.31 12.00 -2.72
N ILE A 316 -21.34 11.88 -3.62
CA ILE A 316 -19.90 11.81 -3.28
C ILE A 316 -19.48 13.06 -2.49
N ALA A 317 -19.79 14.25 -3.01
CA ALA A 317 -19.45 15.50 -2.36
C ALA A 317 -20.22 15.75 -1.06
N SER A 318 -21.41 15.17 -0.92
CA SER A 318 -22.24 15.31 0.29
C SER A 318 -21.86 14.33 1.41
N SER A 319 -21.32 13.16 1.04
CA SER A 319 -20.96 12.08 1.97
C SER A 319 -19.57 12.21 2.58
N THR A 320 -18.73 13.10 2.04
CA THR A 320 -17.35 13.30 2.51
C THR A 320 -17.25 14.61 3.30
N PRO A 321 -16.69 14.61 4.52
CA PRO A 321 -16.43 15.85 5.25
C PRO A 321 -15.52 16.78 4.43
N ALA A 322 -15.99 17.99 4.12
CA ALA A 322 -15.19 18.98 3.42
C ALA A 322 -14.32 19.80 4.39
N ILE A 323 -13.21 20.33 3.90
CA ILE A 323 -12.31 21.18 4.68
C ILE A 323 -12.05 22.50 3.96
N ASP A 324 -11.93 23.58 4.73
CA ASP A 324 -11.38 24.83 4.22
C ASP A 324 -9.86 24.84 4.43
N TYR A 325 -9.13 24.44 3.39
CA TYR A 325 -7.67 24.39 3.40
C TYR A 325 -7.01 25.75 3.69
N THR A 326 -7.70 26.87 3.39
CA THR A 326 -7.17 28.23 3.63
C THR A 326 -7.18 28.62 5.11
N GLN A 327 -7.96 27.91 5.93
CA GLN A 327 -8.08 28.15 7.37
C GLN A 327 -7.17 27.23 8.20
N LEU A 328 -6.37 26.38 7.55
CA LEU A 328 -5.42 25.53 8.24
C LEU A 328 -4.38 26.38 8.99
N LYS A 329 -3.96 25.88 10.16
CA LYS A 329 -2.91 26.48 10.97
C LYS A 329 -1.77 25.48 11.14
N PRO A 330 -0.54 25.82 10.73
CA PRO A 330 -0.13 27.09 10.11
C PRO A 330 -0.71 27.27 8.70
N PRO A 331 -0.75 28.53 8.18
CA PRO A 331 -1.32 28.84 6.88
C PRO A 331 -0.71 27.98 5.78
N PHE A 332 -1.54 27.59 4.84
CA PHE A 332 -1.20 26.68 3.76
C PHE A 332 -1.52 27.36 2.42
N GLU A 333 -0.53 27.38 1.52
CA GLU A 333 -0.65 27.96 0.17
C GLU A 333 -1.44 27.02 -0.77
N TYR A 334 -2.70 26.74 -0.39
CA TYR A 334 -3.61 25.89 -1.15
C TYR A 334 -3.79 26.36 -2.59
N GLN A 335 -3.87 27.68 -2.80
CA GLN A 335 -4.11 28.26 -4.12
C GLN A 335 -2.99 27.92 -5.11
N ASP A 336 -1.73 27.96 -4.69
CA ASP A 336 -0.59 27.65 -5.56
C ASP A 336 -0.63 26.21 -6.09
N TRP A 337 -1.02 25.26 -5.23
CA TRP A 337 -1.06 23.84 -5.61
C TRP A 337 -2.24 23.53 -6.52
N ILE A 338 -3.37 24.20 -6.28
CA ILE A 338 -4.53 24.08 -7.15
C ILE A 338 -4.25 24.73 -8.50
N LEU A 339 -3.59 25.89 -8.52
CA LEU A 339 -3.18 26.55 -9.76
C LEU A 339 -2.30 25.63 -10.61
N GLN A 340 -1.30 24.99 -9.98
CA GLN A 340 -0.44 23.97 -10.61
C GLN A 340 -1.26 22.83 -11.20
N THR A 341 -2.20 22.28 -10.42
CA THR A 341 -3.02 21.14 -10.85
C THR A 341 -3.96 21.51 -12.00
N GLN A 342 -4.56 22.69 -11.96
CA GLN A 342 -5.43 23.19 -13.03
C GLN A 342 -4.66 23.49 -14.30
N PHE A 343 -3.48 24.13 -14.20
CA PHE A 343 -2.63 24.40 -15.36
C PHE A 343 -2.19 23.08 -16.01
N CYS A 344 -1.71 22.12 -15.22
CA CYS A 344 -1.29 20.81 -15.69
C CYS A 344 -2.43 20.09 -16.43
N GLY A 345 -3.66 20.10 -15.87
CA GLY A 345 -4.83 19.54 -16.55
C GLY A 345 -5.13 20.21 -17.91
N ARG A 346 -4.99 21.54 -18.01
CA ARG A 346 -5.15 22.25 -19.30
C ARG A 346 -4.03 21.94 -20.28
N ALA A 347 -2.79 21.86 -19.80
CA ALA A 347 -1.64 21.48 -20.62
C ALA A 347 -1.82 20.08 -21.23
N VAL A 348 -2.25 19.09 -20.44
CA VAL A 348 -2.59 17.75 -20.97
C VAL A 348 -3.71 17.82 -22.00
N LYS A 349 -4.78 18.59 -21.72
CA LYS A 349 -5.90 18.75 -22.67
C LYS A 349 -5.40 19.35 -23.99
N GLN A 350 -4.53 20.36 -23.95
CA GLN A 350 -3.95 20.99 -25.12
C GLN A 350 -3.03 20.03 -25.91
N ILE A 351 -2.17 19.28 -25.21
CA ILE A 351 -1.32 18.24 -25.82
C ILE A 351 -2.19 17.22 -26.54
N TYR A 352 -3.22 16.72 -25.86
CA TYR A 352 -4.15 15.74 -26.40
C TYR A 352 -4.92 16.25 -27.63
N THR A 353 -5.52 17.44 -27.56
CA THR A 353 -6.31 17.99 -28.67
C THR A 353 -5.46 18.27 -29.91
N THR A 354 -4.18 18.57 -29.72
CA THR A 354 -3.25 18.86 -30.83
C THR A 354 -2.67 17.58 -31.45
N THR A 355 -2.36 16.58 -30.62
CA THR A 355 -1.67 15.36 -31.05
C THR A 355 -2.61 14.20 -31.42
N GLY A 356 -3.84 14.21 -30.90
CA GLY A 356 -4.76 13.08 -31.01
C GLY A 356 -4.30 11.84 -30.22
N ASN A 357 -3.38 11.99 -29.26
CA ASN A 357 -2.83 10.88 -28.49
C ASN A 357 -3.94 10.12 -27.73
N PRO A 358 -4.14 8.80 -27.93
CA PRO A 358 -5.24 8.06 -27.31
C PRO A 358 -5.17 8.04 -25.77
N GLU A 359 -3.97 8.17 -25.19
CA GLU A 359 -3.74 8.18 -23.74
C GLU A 359 -4.05 9.53 -23.09
N GLY A 360 -4.35 10.56 -23.87
CA GLY A 360 -4.55 11.92 -23.38
C GLY A 360 -5.66 12.06 -22.33
N MET A 361 -6.74 11.28 -22.43
CA MET A 361 -7.82 11.33 -21.45
C MET A 361 -7.44 10.69 -20.10
N ALA A 362 -6.68 9.60 -20.11
CA ALA A 362 -6.15 8.99 -18.89
C ALA A 362 -5.07 9.87 -18.26
N ALA A 363 -4.20 10.46 -19.09
CA ALA A 363 -3.21 11.44 -18.64
C ALA A 363 -3.88 12.69 -18.03
N TYR A 364 -5.05 13.09 -18.52
CA TYR A 364 -5.80 14.21 -17.95
C TYR A 364 -6.30 13.88 -16.53
N SER A 365 -6.86 12.68 -16.33
CA SER A 365 -7.18 12.20 -14.99
C SER A 365 -5.94 12.17 -14.09
N ALA A 366 -4.81 11.65 -14.59
CA ALA A 366 -3.56 11.64 -13.83
C ALA A 366 -3.08 13.05 -13.48
N ALA A 367 -3.20 14.02 -14.40
CA ALA A 367 -2.87 15.43 -14.16
C ALA A 367 -3.72 16.06 -13.06
N LEU A 368 -5.01 15.74 -12.98
CA LEU A 368 -5.87 16.21 -11.88
C LEU A 368 -5.49 15.58 -10.53
N LEU A 369 -4.93 14.37 -10.55
CA LEU A 369 -4.65 13.57 -9.36
C LEU A 369 -3.15 13.56 -8.95
N HIS A 370 -2.27 14.18 -9.72
CA HIS A 370 -0.81 14.09 -9.52
C HIS A 370 -0.36 14.62 -8.14
N THR A 371 -1.12 15.56 -7.57
CA THR A 371 -0.89 16.12 -6.22
C THR A 371 -1.60 15.37 -5.10
N LEU A 372 -2.30 14.26 -5.38
CA LEU A 372 -3.10 13.51 -4.39
C LEU A 372 -2.28 13.08 -3.17
N GLY A 373 -1.03 12.70 -3.37
CA GLY A 373 -0.13 12.35 -2.27
C GLY A 373 0.18 13.54 -1.35
N ARG A 374 0.23 14.78 -1.87
CA ARG A 374 0.45 15.98 -1.05
C ARG A 374 -0.77 16.29 -0.19
N PHE A 375 -1.98 16.13 -0.74
CA PHE A 375 -3.22 16.23 0.04
C PHE A 375 -3.31 15.14 1.11
N THR A 376 -2.80 13.94 0.80
CA THR A 376 -2.69 12.85 1.78
C THR A 376 -1.71 13.22 2.90
N MET A 377 -0.51 13.68 2.56
CA MET A 377 0.48 14.13 3.55
C MET A 377 -0.08 15.25 4.43
N LEU A 378 -0.76 16.25 3.85
CA LEU A 378 -1.39 17.34 4.59
C LEU A 378 -2.49 16.83 5.53
N HIS A 379 -3.30 15.87 5.09
CA HIS A 379 -4.33 15.25 5.93
C HIS A 379 -3.74 14.45 7.10
N LEU A 380 -2.66 13.71 6.86
CA LEU A 380 -2.01 12.88 7.88
C LEU A 380 -1.15 13.71 8.86
N PHE A 381 -0.60 14.83 8.39
CA PHE A 381 0.34 15.68 9.13
C PHE A 381 -0.01 17.18 9.00
N PRO A 382 -1.22 17.60 9.44
CA PRO A 382 -1.75 18.94 9.15
C PRO A 382 -0.92 20.09 9.73
N ASN A 383 -0.19 19.84 10.82
CA ASN A 383 0.58 20.87 11.51
C ASN A 383 2.04 20.98 11.03
N SER A 384 2.55 19.99 10.27
CA SER A 384 3.98 19.92 9.93
C SER A 384 4.28 19.86 8.44
N TYR A 385 3.41 19.27 7.62
CA TYR A 385 3.69 19.08 6.20
C TYR A 385 3.72 20.39 5.40
N GLY A 386 2.64 21.17 5.45
CA GLY A 386 2.53 22.47 4.79
C GLY A 386 3.75 23.38 5.04
N PRO A 387 4.03 23.78 6.29
CA PRO A 387 5.13 24.72 6.58
C PRO A 387 6.52 24.17 6.25
N SER A 388 6.71 22.84 6.26
CA SER A 388 8.00 22.22 5.94
C SER A 388 8.27 22.11 4.44
N THR A 389 7.24 22.28 3.60
CA THR A 389 7.30 22.00 2.16
C THR A 389 6.79 23.14 1.27
N GLN A 390 6.14 24.16 1.83
CA GLN A 390 5.42 25.18 1.05
C GLN A 390 6.28 25.90 0.00
N SER A 391 7.56 26.14 0.28
CA SER A 391 8.48 26.85 -0.62
C SER A 391 9.30 25.92 -1.51
N LEU A 392 9.15 24.60 -1.38
CA LEU A 392 9.93 23.62 -2.11
C LEU A 392 9.16 23.12 -3.33
N ARG A 393 9.89 22.87 -4.41
CA ARG A 393 9.37 22.35 -5.68
C ARG A 393 10.35 21.32 -6.23
N GLY A 394 9.89 20.55 -7.23
CA GLY A 394 10.71 19.56 -7.93
C GLY A 394 11.47 18.61 -6.99
N GLN A 395 12.74 18.36 -7.32
CA GLN A 395 13.58 17.42 -6.60
C GLN A 395 13.79 17.80 -5.12
N ALA A 396 13.95 19.09 -4.81
CA ALA A 396 14.15 19.56 -3.43
C ALA A 396 12.94 19.24 -2.53
N LEU A 397 11.73 19.26 -3.09
CA LEU A 397 10.53 18.83 -2.38
C LEU A 397 10.58 17.32 -2.09
N PHE A 398 10.91 16.49 -3.08
CA PHE A 398 10.97 15.03 -2.91
C PHE A 398 11.99 14.61 -1.85
N GLU A 399 13.18 15.22 -1.87
CA GLU A 399 14.22 14.96 -0.87
C GLU A 399 13.78 15.36 0.53
N LYS A 400 13.09 16.51 0.65
CA LYS A 400 12.54 16.95 1.93
C LYS A 400 11.48 16.00 2.45
N GLU A 401 10.60 15.51 1.59
CA GLU A 401 9.56 14.54 1.95
C GLU A 401 10.16 13.21 2.39
N LEU A 402 11.13 12.70 1.63
CA LEU A 402 11.83 11.46 1.94
C LEU A 402 12.54 11.56 3.30
N SER A 403 13.23 12.67 3.57
CA SER A 403 13.93 12.86 4.84
C SER A 403 13.00 12.99 6.06
N LEU A 404 11.81 13.58 5.91
CA LEU A 404 10.87 13.79 7.00
C LEU A 404 9.89 12.63 7.22
N TYR A 405 9.45 11.99 6.14
CA TYR A 405 8.33 11.05 6.15
C TYR A 405 8.68 9.66 5.63
N GLY A 406 9.88 9.48 5.08
CA GLY A 406 10.34 8.21 4.49
C GLY A 406 9.71 7.87 3.14
N ILE A 407 8.89 8.76 2.57
CA ILE A 407 8.23 8.58 1.28
C ILE A 407 7.94 9.94 0.65
N SER A 408 8.07 10.03 -0.67
CA SER A 408 7.72 11.21 -1.47
C SER A 408 6.21 11.24 -1.76
N HIS A 409 5.65 12.41 -2.04
CA HIS A 409 4.23 12.49 -2.38
C HIS A 409 3.82 11.75 -3.67
N PRO A 410 4.62 11.62 -4.74
CA PRO A 410 4.22 10.84 -5.91
C PRO A 410 3.99 9.37 -5.52
N GLU A 411 4.88 8.82 -4.68
CA GLU A 411 4.78 7.47 -4.15
C GLU A 411 3.58 7.30 -3.21
N LEU A 412 3.35 8.25 -2.30
CA LEU A 412 2.17 8.18 -1.43
C LEU A 412 0.86 8.32 -2.24
N GLY A 413 0.88 9.14 -3.29
CA GLY A 413 -0.22 9.29 -4.24
C GLY A 413 -0.53 7.97 -4.95
N TYR A 414 0.49 7.25 -5.40
CA TYR A 414 0.37 5.90 -5.94
C TYR A 414 -0.25 4.93 -4.93
N VAL A 415 0.26 4.88 -3.70
CA VAL A 415 -0.28 4.02 -2.62
C VAL A 415 -1.79 4.25 -2.44
N ILE A 416 -2.21 5.51 -2.34
CA ILE A 416 -3.63 5.86 -2.20
C ILE A 416 -4.43 5.51 -3.47
N ALA A 417 -3.89 5.80 -4.66
CA ALA A 417 -4.54 5.47 -5.93
C ALA A 417 -4.79 3.95 -6.05
N ARG A 418 -3.81 3.12 -5.72
CA ARG A 418 -3.94 1.65 -5.70
C ARG A 418 -4.95 1.18 -4.65
N LYS A 419 -4.89 1.74 -3.43
CA LYS A 419 -5.87 1.45 -2.38
C LYS A 419 -7.30 1.78 -2.82
N TRP A 420 -7.47 2.84 -3.60
CA TRP A 420 -8.75 3.28 -4.13
C TRP A 420 -9.14 2.61 -5.46
N ASN A 421 -8.43 1.54 -5.83
CA ASN A 421 -8.65 0.77 -7.05
C ASN A 421 -8.66 1.65 -8.32
N LEU A 422 -7.84 2.70 -8.34
CA LEU A 422 -7.69 3.51 -9.53
C LEU A 422 -6.92 2.72 -10.60
N PRO A 423 -7.21 2.95 -11.89
CA PRO A 423 -6.56 2.23 -12.99
C PRO A 423 -5.04 2.40 -12.98
N ALA A 424 -4.34 1.37 -13.47
CA ALA A 424 -2.88 1.32 -13.44
C ALA A 424 -2.24 2.47 -14.23
N ASN A 425 -2.78 2.85 -15.39
CA ASN A 425 -2.30 3.98 -16.17
C ASN A 425 -2.39 5.32 -15.42
N VAL A 426 -3.42 5.53 -14.60
CA VAL A 426 -3.53 6.73 -13.75
C VAL A 426 -2.58 6.63 -12.54
N ALA A 427 -2.58 5.50 -11.83
CA ALA A 427 -1.76 5.32 -10.64
C ALA A 427 -0.25 5.39 -10.94
N ASP A 428 0.19 4.68 -11.98
CA ASP A 428 1.59 4.66 -12.41
C ASP A 428 2.03 6.03 -12.92
N ALA A 429 1.16 6.75 -13.65
CA ALA A 429 1.47 8.10 -14.10
C ALA A 429 1.68 9.05 -12.90
N ILE A 430 0.86 8.96 -11.84
CA ILE A 430 1.07 9.73 -10.60
C ILE A 430 2.43 9.40 -9.98
N ARG A 431 2.80 8.11 -9.93
CA ARG A 431 4.06 7.63 -9.36
C ARG A 431 5.27 8.17 -10.11
N TYR A 432 5.28 7.94 -11.42
CA TYR A 432 6.40 8.18 -12.32
C TYR A 432 6.29 9.54 -13.03
N GLN A 433 5.52 10.48 -12.48
CA GLN A 433 5.21 11.76 -13.10
C GLN A 433 6.44 12.60 -13.52
N ARG A 434 7.63 12.34 -12.96
CA ARG A 434 8.92 12.95 -13.36
C ARG A 434 9.91 11.98 -14.00
N ASN A 435 9.62 10.67 -13.98
CA ASN A 435 10.52 9.58 -14.42
C ASN A 435 9.77 8.65 -15.39
N TRP A 436 9.17 9.21 -16.44
CA TRP A 436 8.28 8.48 -17.35
C TRP A 436 8.92 7.25 -18.00
N GLN A 437 10.25 7.21 -18.15
CA GLN A 437 10.97 6.06 -18.68
C GLN A 437 10.84 4.81 -17.80
N GLU A 438 10.63 4.97 -16.49
CA GLU A 438 10.44 3.86 -15.55
C GLU A 438 9.02 3.26 -15.61
N ALA A 439 8.05 3.99 -16.17
CA ALA A 439 6.66 3.54 -16.33
C ALA A 439 6.48 2.55 -17.49
N THR A 440 7.15 1.39 -17.41
CA THR A 440 7.28 0.42 -18.54
C THR A 440 5.96 0.01 -19.21
N LYS A 441 4.85 -0.06 -18.47
CA LYS A 441 3.53 -0.49 -18.98
C LYS A 441 2.60 0.66 -19.38
N THR A 442 2.87 1.86 -18.89
CA THR A 442 1.98 3.04 -18.90
C THR A 442 2.76 4.27 -19.37
N ARG A 443 3.76 4.03 -20.21
CA ARG A 443 4.82 4.96 -20.58
C ARG A 443 4.27 6.20 -21.28
N ASP A 444 3.39 6.01 -22.24
CA ASP A 444 2.80 7.09 -23.04
C ASP A 444 1.91 8.01 -22.18
N THR A 445 1.03 7.43 -21.35
CA THR A 445 0.20 8.19 -20.39
C THR A 445 1.08 9.02 -19.44
N THR A 446 2.15 8.40 -18.93
CA THR A 446 3.09 9.06 -18.01
C THR A 446 3.90 10.15 -18.71
N ALA A 447 4.35 9.91 -19.96
CA ALA A 447 5.09 10.88 -20.75
C ALA A 447 4.26 12.14 -21.06
N VAL A 448 2.98 11.97 -21.41
CA VAL A 448 2.06 13.11 -21.61
C VAL A 448 1.94 13.93 -20.32
N LEU A 449 1.78 13.28 -19.16
CA LEU A 449 1.75 13.96 -17.87
C LEU A 449 3.08 14.67 -17.56
N SER A 450 4.22 14.01 -17.76
CA SER A 450 5.55 14.58 -17.52
C SER A 450 5.80 15.82 -18.38
N LEU A 451 5.40 15.81 -19.66
CA LEU A 451 5.51 16.98 -20.53
C LEU A 451 4.62 18.13 -20.06
N ALA A 452 3.38 17.84 -19.64
CA ALA A 452 2.49 18.85 -19.07
C ALA A 452 3.03 19.44 -17.75
N LEU A 453 3.72 18.64 -16.93
CA LEU A 453 4.39 19.13 -15.73
C LEU A 453 5.59 20.02 -16.04
N GLN A 454 6.36 19.75 -17.09
CA GLN A 454 7.41 20.66 -17.55
C GLN A 454 6.83 22.01 -18.00
N MET A 455 5.70 22.00 -18.73
CA MET A 455 4.97 23.23 -19.06
C MET A 455 4.49 23.96 -17.80
N THR A 456 3.99 23.21 -16.81
CA THR A 456 3.49 23.77 -15.55
C THR A 456 4.61 24.43 -14.75
N ASP A 457 5.77 23.78 -14.62
CA ASP A 457 6.92 24.35 -13.90
C ASP A 457 7.41 25.63 -14.57
N SER A 458 7.49 25.65 -15.91
CA SER A 458 7.85 26.85 -16.66
C SER A 458 6.88 28.01 -16.42
N TYR A 459 5.57 27.73 -16.36
CA TYR A 459 4.57 28.76 -16.08
C TYR A 459 4.68 29.30 -14.65
N ILE A 460 4.83 28.41 -13.66
CA ILE A 460 4.87 28.79 -12.25
C ILE A 460 6.16 29.53 -11.88
N GLU A 461 7.28 29.16 -12.50
CA GLU A 461 8.57 29.81 -12.28
C GLU A 461 8.78 31.05 -13.17
N ASP A 462 7.78 31.40 -13.98
CA ASP A 462 7.84 32.51 -14.95
C ASP A 462 9.10 32.45 -15.84
N LYS A 463 9.42 31.24 -16.31
CA LYS A 463 10.59 30.95 -17.13
C LYS A 463 10.18 30.38 -18.49
N PRO A 464 10.99 30.56 -19.55
CA PRO A 464 10.71 29.91 -20.83
C PRO A 464 10.68 28.39 -20.68
N LEU A 465 9.91 27.72 -21.55
CA LEU A 465 9.91 26.27 -21.63
C LEU A 465 11.29 25.80 -22.09
N ALA A 466 11.98 25.03 -21.24
CA ALA A 466 13.31 24.50 -21.51
C ALA A 466 13.24 23.33 -22.49
N LEU A 467 13.18 23.62 -23.80
CA LEU A 467 12.99 22.62 -24.86
C LEU A 467 14.07 21.51 -24.87
N GLU A 468 15.27 21.79 -24.36
CA GLU A 468 16.34 20.81 -24.20
C GLU A 468 15.98 19.74 -23.17
N GLU A 469 15.38 20.14 -22.05
CA GLU A 469 14.88 19.23 -20.99
C GLU A 469 13.66 18.43 -21.44
N CYS A 470 12.92 18.92 -22.45
CA CYS A 470 11.80 18.22 -23.05
C CYS A 470 12.21 17.25 -24.18
N SER A 471 13.46 17.29 -24.64
CA SER A 471 13.85 16.68 -25.93
C SER A 471 13.49 15.19 -26.06
N ASP A 472 13.79 14.38 -25.03
CA ASP A 472 13.44 12.96 -25.01
C ASP A 472 11.93 12.71 -24.98
N LEU A 473 11.18 13.53 -24.25
CA LEU A 473 9.71 13.47 -24.20
C LEU A 473 9.09 13.82 -25.55
N LEU A 474 9.58 14.89 -26.19
CA LEU A 474 9.13 15.33 -27.50
C LEU A 474 9.39 14.27 -28.56
N LEU A 475 10.58 13.68 -28.54
CA LEU A 475 10.93 12.59 -29.46
C LEU A 475 10.03 11.37 -29.24
N HIS A 476 9.80 10.97 -27.99
CA HIS A 476 8.94 9.83 -27.66
C HIS A 476 7.48 10.03 -28.06
N LEU A 477 6.93 11.23 -27.83
CA LEU A 477 5.55 11.57 -28.16
C LEU A 477 5.35 11.99 -29.63
N GLY A 478 6.43 12.10 -30.41
CA GLY A 478 6.38 12.55 -31.81
C GLY A 478 5.97 14.02 -31.97
N ILE A 479 6.29 14.87 -30.99
CA ILE A 479 5.93 16.30 -30.96
C ILE A 479 7.13 17.13 -31.42
N SER A 480 6.94 18.05 -32.36
CA SER A 480 8.01 18.98 -32.76
C SER A 480 8.24 20.07 -31.71
N GLN A 481 9.45 20.61 -31.65
CA GLN A 481 9.78 21.76 -30.80
C GLN A 481 8.90 22.99 -31.07
N THR A 482 8.51 23.21 -32.34
CA THR A 482 7.59 24.29 -32.70
C THR A 482 6.19 24.04 -32.14
N ALA A 483 5.67 22.82 -32.28
CA ALA A 483 4.33 22.47 -31.83
C ALA A 483 4.21 22.60 -30.31
N ILE A 484 5.20 22.15 -29.52
CA ILE A 484 5.14 22.31 -28.06
C ILE A 484 5.22 23.78 -27.63
N GLY A 485 6.00 24.60 -28.34
CA GLY A 485 6.06 26.04 -28.09
C GLY A 485 4.72 26.72 -28.35
N ASP A 486 4.00 26.32 -29.40
CA ASP A 486 2.67 26.83 -29.73
C ASP A 486 1.63 26.37 -28.71
N MET A 487 1.62 25.07 -28.37
CA MET A 487 0.76 24.52 -27.33
C MET A 487 0.96 25.20 -25.98
N TYR A 488 2.21 25.49 -25.60
CA TYR A 488 2.51 26.21 -24.36
C TYR A 488 1.93 27.63 -24.36
N ARG A 489 2.15 28.41 -25.43
CA ARG A 489 1.58 29.77 -25.52
C ARG A 489 0.06 29.77 -25.46
N GLU A 490 -0.59 28.89 -26.22
CA GLU A 490 -2.06 28.76 -26.21
C GLU A 490 -2.58 28.39 -24.82
N THR A 491 -1.90 27.48 -24.12
CA THR A 491 -2.25 27.09 -22.74
C THR A 491 -2.15 28.30 -21.80
N VAL A 492 -1.06 29.06 -21.86
CA VAL A 492 -0.84 30.26 -21.03
C VAL A 492 -1.89 31.34 -21.29
N GLU A 493 -2.22 31.60 -22.56
CA GLU A 493 -3.25 32.58 -22.96
C GLU A 493 -4.62 32.19 -22.42
N GLN A 494 -5.04 30.94 -22.62
CA GLN A 494 -6.33 30.43 -22.13
C GLN A 494 -6.39 30.42 -20.60
N PHE A 495 -5.28 30.10 -19.92
CA PHE A 495 -5.22 30.06 -18.47
C PHE A 495 -5.28 31.46 -17.84
N SER A 496 -4.48 32.39 -18.35
CA SER A 496 -4.44 33.78 -17.88
C SER A 496 -5.77 34.52 -18.13
N GLY A 497 -6.40 34.27 -19.28
CA GLY A 497 -7.74 34.79 -19.59
C GLY A 497 -8.84 34.27 -18.64
N ALA A 498 -8.69 33.05 -18.12
CA ALA A 498 -9.65 32.45 -17.18
C ALA A 498 -9.45 32.88 -15.72
N ILE A 499 -8.27 33.40 -15.36
CA ILE A 499 -7.94 33.91 -14.01
C ILE A 499 -8.36 35.39 -13.84
N SER A 500 -8.65 36.09 -14.94
CA SER A 500 -9.19 37.46 -14.90
C SER A 500 -10.54 37.50 -14.15
N PRO A 501 -10.78 38.50 -13.27
CA PRO A 501 -11.82 38.43 -12.24
C PRO A 501 -13.22 38.61 -12.82
N GLN A 502 -13.88 37.49 -13.13
CA GLN A 502 -15.32 37.45 -13.38
C GLN A 502 -16.07 36.38 -12.56
N ASN A 503 -15.46 35.81 -11.52
CA ASN A 503 -16.18 34.90 -10.63
C ASN A 503 -16.18 35.38 -9.17
N ASN A 504 -17.36 35.87 -8.76
CA ASN A 504 -17.93 35.83 -7.40
C ASN A 504 -17.43 36.80 -6.33
N GLU A 505 -17.77 38.09 -6.48
CA GLU A 505 -18.35 38.84 -5.36
C GLU A 505 -19.87 38.96 -5.60
N PRO A 506 -20.73 38.63 -4.61
CA PRO A 506 -22.12 39.07 -4.68
C PRO A 506 -22.13 40.60 -4.55
N ARG A 507 -22.59 41.28 -5.59
CA ARG A 507 -22.88 42.73 -5.54
C ARG A 507 -23.86 42.98 -4.40
N ASN A 508 -23.33 43.44 -3.27
CA ASN A 508 -24.13 44.05 -2.22
C ASN A 508 -24.70 45.36 -2.77
N ASN A 509 -25.91 45.29 -3.30
CA ASN A 509 -26.76 46.46 -3.49
C ASN A 509 -27.25 46.91 -2.10
N THR A 510 -26.48 47.79 -1.45
CA THR A 510 -27.04 48.65 -0.41
C THR A 510 -27.75 49.82 -1.10
N PRO A 511 -29.06 50.03 -0.90
CA PRO A 511 -29.71 51.23 -1.39
C PRO A 511 -29.22 52.43 -0.59
N ALA A 512 -28.84 53.49 -1.29
CA ALA A 512 -28.55 54.78 -0.69
C ALA A 512 -29.76 55.24 0.15
N VAL A 513 -29.54 55.42 1.45
CA VAL A 513 -30.46 56.18 2.30
C VAL A 513 -29.81 57.53 2.55
N THR A 514 -30.51 58.56 2.09
CA THR A 514 -30.31 59.99 2.35
C THR A 514 -30.30 60.34 3.83
#